data_AF-A0A382PDL2-F1
#
_entry.id   AF-A0A382PDL2-F1
#
_cell.length_a   1.000
_cell.length_b   1.000
_cell.length_c   1.000
_cell.angle_alpha   90.00
_cell.angle_beta   90.00
_cell.angle_gamma   90.00
#
_symmetry.space_group_name_H-M   'P 1'
#
loop_
_entity.id
_entity.type
_entity.pdbx_description
1 polymer ?
#
loop_
_entity_poly.entity_id
_entity_poly.type
_entity_poly.pdbx_seq_one_letter_code
_entity_poly.pdbx_strand_id
1 'polypeptide(L)'
;MNEELLKIYEDNTNEFGLPVFDLFTWQNLNTKYVDPDTSLPMSKRAKVMIDTLIHFFEKHHPKFPFREFDMHGVRQTFYDLRELNLSENIYPKEKCKTVHEKYDDYVGNFPEWGMGILNYSSNYNIISDAFMNRERMKCSYDRSPSPITMWNDQTDLKQILSPIWRLHPKCEMPLKNNLYIEGVRVGAYFATQFKPSVAKAFYDFTKSKKVLDTSSGWGDRMAGFFASNAEEYYGMDPNGALHENYHKMAETYEAWLGNEKPKSEFGDNWFTVEGKKKVKIYRSPAEDLPWDEIP
;
A
#
# COMPACT_ATOMS: atom_id res chain seq x y z
N MET A 1 -11.17 -27.08 18.93
CA MET A 1 -9.72 -27.04 18.65
C MET A 1 -9.27 -28.44 18.24
N ASN A 2 -8.47 -28.57 17.19
CA ASN A 2 -7.95 -29.87 16.75
C ASN A 2 -6.48 -30.00 17.18
N GLU A 3 -6.19 -30.91 18.13
CA GLU A 3 -4.86 -31.08 18.74
C GLU A 3 -3.79 -31.55 17.74
N GLU A 4 -4.16 -32.44 16.82
CA GLU A 4 -3.25 -32.94 15.79
C GLU A 4 -2.81 -31.79 14.87
N LEU A 5 -3.78 -30.98 14.41
CA LEU A 5 -3.51 -29.83 13.56
C LEU A 5 -2.73 -28.74 14.30
N LEU A 6 -3.03 -28.50 15.57
CA LEU A 6 -2.28 -27.54 16.40
C LEU A 6 -0.81 -27.93 16.47
N LYS A 7 -0.52 -29.21 16.75
CA LYS A 7 0.85 -29.72 16.77
C LYS A 7 1.55 -29.57 15.41
N ILE A 8 0.84 -29.83 14.31
CA ILE A 8 1.38 -29.59 12.96
C ILE A 8 1.75 -28.11 12.76
N TYR A 9 0.94 -27.17 13.24
CA TYR A 9 1.27 -25.74 13.19
C TYR A 9 2.50 -25.40 14.04
N GLU A 10 2.59 -25.94 15.26
CA GLU A 10 3.73 -25.75 16.18
C GLU A 10 5.05 -26.30 15.63
N ASP A 11 5.00 -27.44 14.97
CA ASP A 11 6.20 -28.09 14.42
C ASP A 11 6.71 -27.41 13.12
N ASN A 12 5.95 -26.49 12.53
CA ASN A 12 6.23 -25.90 11.21
C ASN A 12 6.25 -24.36 11.22
N THR A 13 6.92 -23.76 12.20
CA THR A 13 7.03 -22.30 12.31
C THR A 13 8.27 -21.72 11.62
N ASN A 14 8.17 -20.50 11.10
CA ASN A 14 9.31 -19.73 10.59
C ASN A 14 9.95 -18.82 11.67
N GLU A 15 10.86 -17.93 11.27
CA GLU A 15 11.56 -16.97 12.14
C GLU A 15 10.64 -15.96 12.87
N PHE A 16 9.41 -15.79 12.40
CA PHE A 16 8.39 -14.95 13.04
C PHE A 16 7.50 -15.75 14.01
N GLY A 17 7.72 -17.08 14.13
CA GLY A 17 6.84 -17.97 14.88
C GLY A 17 5.55 -18.31 14.13
N LEU A 18 5.48 -18.06 12.82
CA LEU A 18 4.28 -18.32 12.02
C LEU A 18 4.27 -19.71 11.41
N PRO A 19 3.14 -20.44 11.45
CA PRO A 19 2.99 -21.69 10.71
C PRO A 19 3.17 -21.43 9.21
N VAL A 20 4.11 -22.13 8.58
CA VAL A 20 4.37 -22.02 7.15
C VAL A 20 4.42 -23.40 6.51
N PHE A 21 3.86 -23.48 5.31
CA PHE A 21 3.77 -24.73 4.56
C PHE A 21 4.08 -24.47 3.10
N ASP A 22 4.83 -25.37 2.47
CA ASP A 22 4.88 -25.42 1.02
C ASP A 22 3.50 -25.71 0.43
N LEU A 23 3.38 -25.56 -0.89
CA LEU A 23 2.10 -25.66 -1.58
C LEU A 23 1.45 -27.05 -1.39
N PHE A 24 2.25 -28.11 -1.49
CA PHE A 24 1.76 -29.48 -1.44
C PHE A 24 1.26 -29.84 -0.03
N THR A 25 2.06 -29.55 0.99
CA THR A 25 1.67 -29.76 2.39
C THR A 25 0.43 -28.95 2.74
N TRP A 26 0.36 -27.69 2.30
CA TRP A 26 -0.79 -26.84 2.57
C TRP A 26 -2.09 -27.37 1.93
N GLN A 27 -2.01 -27.82 0.68
CA GLN A 27 -3.15 -28.42 -0.03
C GLN A 27 -3.63 -29.71 0.65
N ASN A 28 -2.70 -30.54 1.14
CA ASN A 28 -3.04 -31.78 1.85
C ASN A 28 -3.75 -31.48 3.18
N LEU A 29 -3.27 -30.49 3.95
CA LEU A 29 -3.94 -30.06 5.18
C LEU A 29 -5.34 -29.54 4.89
N ASN A 30 -5.51 -28.72 3.85
CA ASN A 30 -6.83 -28.23 3.47
C ASN A 30 -7.75 -29.37 3.03
N THR A 31 -7.27 -30.30 2.22
CA THR A 31 -8.06 -31.48 1.81
C THR A 31 -8.50 -32.32 3.00
N LYS A 32 -7.66 -32.45 4.04
CA LYS A 32 -7.96 -33.23 5.23
C LYS A 32 -8.95 -32.53 6.18
N TYR A 33 -8.83 -31.22 6.37
CA TYR A 33 -9.51 -30.49 7.45
C TYR A 33 -10.59 -29.50 6.99
N VAL A 34 -10.70 -29.21 5.68
CA VAL A 34 -11.78 -28.37 5.12
C VAL A 34 -12.96 -29.27 4.73
N ASP A 35 -14.17 -28.88 5.14
CA ASP A 35 -15.40 -29.61 4.82
C ASP A 35 -15.61 -29.67 3.28
N PRO A 36 -15.83 -30.86 2.69
CA PRO A 36 -16.08 -31.00 1.27
C PRO A 36 -17.45 -30.49 0.82
N ASP A 37 -18.41 -30.22 1.73
CA ASP A 37 -19.73 -29.70 1.39
C ASP A 37 -19.65 -28.29 0.81
N THR A 38 -19.72 -28.22 -0.52
CA THR A 38 -19.65 -26.98 -1.29
C THR A 38 -20.91 -26.11 -1.18
N SER A 39 -21.99 -26.61 -0.58
CA SER A 39 -23.18 -25.81 -0.26
C SER A 39 -22.93 -24.83 0.89
N LEU A 40 -21.91 -25.09 1.71
CA LEU A 40 -21.51 -24.24 2.82
C LEU A 40 -20.55 -23.12 2.37
N PRO A 41 -20.66 -21.91 2.95
CA PRO A 41 -19.67 -20.86 2.71
C PRO A 41 -18.29 -21.30 3.22
N MET A 42 -17.23 -20.80 2.57
CA MET A 42 -15.84 -21.19 2.86
C MET A 42 -15.45 -21.00 4.35
N SER A 43 -15.99 -19.98 5.01
CA SER A 43 -15.76 -19.74 6.45
C SER A 43 -16.30 -20.85 7.36
N LYS A 44 -17.35 -21.57 6.94
CA LYS A 44 -17.87 -22.73 7.66
C LYS A 44 -17.06 -23.98 7.32
N ARG A 45 -16.72 -24.15 6.03
CA ARG A 45 -15.95 -25.30 5.56
C ARG A 45 -14.55 -25.36 6.18
N ALA A 46 -13.86 -24.22 6.28
CA ALA A 46 -12.53 -24.11 6.87
C ALA A 46 -12.54 -23.87 8.39
N LYS A 47 -13.68 -24.04 9.07
CA LYS A 47 -13.83 -23.66 10.49
C LYS A 47 -12.79 -24.31 11.41
N VAL A 48 -12.53 -25.60 11.24
CA VAL A 48 -11.56 -26.33 12.07
C VAL A 48 -10.15 -25.74 11.92
N MET A 49 -9.76 -25.42 10.69
CA MET A 49 -8.47 -24.79 10.39
C MET A 49 -8.37 -23.38 10.98
N ILE A 50 -9.40 -22.54 10.74
CA ILE A 50 -9.45 -21.16 11.24
C ILE A 50 -9.39 -21.13 12.77
N ASP A 51 -10.22 -21.90 13.46
CA ASP A 51 -10.27 -21.91 14.92
C ASP A 51 -8.97 -22.44 15.53
N THR A 52 -8.34 -23.43 14.90
CA THR A 52 -7.06 -23.98 15.37
C THR A 52 -5.92 -22.99 15.16
N LEU A 53 -5.93 -22.25 14.05
CA LEU A 53 -4.94 -21.20 13.79
C LEU A 53 -5.12 -19.99 14.73
N ILE A 54 -6.36 -19.60 15.04
CA ILE A 54 -6.65 -18.58 16.06
C ILE A 54 -6.08 -19.01 17.41
N HIS A 55 -6.34 -20.25 17.83
CA HIS A 55 -5.80 -20.76 19.09
C HIS A 55 -4.26 -20.77 19.09
N PHE A 56 -3.63 -21.14 17.98
CA PHE A 56 -2.17 -21.04 17.83
C PHE A 56 -1.68 -19.61 18.07
N PHE A 57 -2.34 -18.61 17.48
CA PHE A 57 -2.01 -17.19 17.62
C PHE A 57 -2.16 -16.68 19.07
N GLU A 58 -3.25 -17.05 19.74
CA GLU A 58 -3.50 -16.74 21.15
C GLU A 58 -2.44 -17.35 22.08
N LYS A 59 -1.92 -18.54 21.75
CA LYS A 59 -0.93 -19.26 22.56
C LYS A 59 0.49 -18.75 22.34
N HIS A 60 0.86 -18.46 21.09
CA HIS A 60 2.26 -18.25 20.70
C HIS A 60 2.61 -16.82 20.32
N HIS A 61 1.61 -15.97 20.07
CA HIS A 61 1.78 -14.56 19.71
C HIS A 61 2.87 -14.33 18.64
N PRO A 62 2.69 -14.90 17.43
CA PRO A 62 3.67 -14.76 16.36
C PRO A 62 3.92 -13.29 16.01
N LYS A 63 5.15 -12.95 15.63
CA LYS A 63 5.52 -11.58 15.25
C LYS A 63 4.90 -11.22 13.89
N PHE A 64 4.53 -9.95 13.72
CA PHE A 64 3.97 -9.47 12.46
C PHE A 64 4.97 -9.61 11.30
N PRO A 65 4.63 -10.33 10.22
CA PRO A 65 5.56 -10.63 9.13
C PRO A 65 5.52 -9.49 8.09
N PHE A 66 6.13 -8.35 8.40
CA PHE A 66 6.15 -7.20 7.49
C PHE A 66 6.54 -7.61 6.07
N ARG A 67 5.92 -6.96 5.09
CA ARG A 67 6.23 -7.19 3.69
C ARG A 67 7.66 -6.79 3.41
N GLU A 68 8.41 -7.70 2.79
CA GLU A 68 9.73 -7.44 2.25
C GLU A 68 9.60 -7.06 0.76
N PHE A 69 10.43 -6.11 0.33
CA PHE A 69 10.39 -5.57 -1.03
C PHE A 69 11.72 -5.85 -1.72
N ASP A 70 11.66 -6.42 -2.92
CA ASP A 70 12.82 -6.49 -3.81
C ASP A 70 13.05 -5.11 -4.45
N MET A 71 14.03 -4.36 -3.92
CA MET A 71 14.34 -3.02 -4.41
C MET A 71 14.81 -3.00 -5.86
N HIS A 72 15.33 -4.11 -6.40
CA HIS A 72 15.61 -4.20 -7.83
C HIS A 72 14.31 -4.15 -8.64
N GLY A 73 13.33 -5.00 -8.29
CA GLY A 73 12.00 -4.97 -8.91
C GLY A 73 11.25 -3.64 -8.73
N VAL A 74 11.38 -3.00 -7.56
CA VAL A 74 10.80 -1.67 -7.32
C VAL A 74 11.41 -0.64 -8.27
N ARG A 75 12.74 -0.65 -8.46
CA ARG A 75 13.44 0.23 -9.40
C ARG A 75 13.01 0.00 -10.84
N GLN A 76 12.87 -1.26 -11.27
CA GLN A 76 12.37 -1.56 -12.62
C GLN A 76 10.94 -1.02 -12.81
N THR A 77 10.08 -1.21 -11.81
CA THR A 77 8.71 -0.66 -11.82
C THR A 77 8.71 0.87 -11.93
N PHE A 78 9.67 1.56 -11.30
CA PHE A 78 9.84 3.00 -11.44
C PHE A 78 10.25 3.42 -12.86
N TYR A 79 11.17 2.70 -13.50
CA TYR A 79 11.53 2.97 -14.90
C TYR A 79 10.37 2.69 -15.85
N ASP A 80 9.64 1.60 -15.64
CA ASP A 80 8.44 1.29 -16.40
C ASP A 80 7.39 2.40 -16.28
N LEU A 81 7.23 3.00 -15.08
CA LEU A 81 6.33 4.13 -14.88
C LEU A 81 6.78 5.36 -15.66
N ARG A 82 8.08 5.65 -15.68
CA ARG A 82 8.65 6.81 -16.37
C ARG A 82 8.42 6.73 -17.88
N GLU A 83 8.61 5.55 -18.45
CA GLU A 83 8.44 5.29 -19.89
C GLU A 83 6.98 4.96 -20.28
N LEU A 84 6.07 4.81 -19.31
CA LEU A 84 4.68 4.45 -19.55
C LEU A 84 4.00 5.43 -20.51
N ASN A 85 3.46 4.91 -21.61
CA ASN A 85 2.56 5.69 -22.46
C ASN A 85 1.24 5.92 -21.73
N LEU A 86 1.04 7.17 -21.32
CA LEU A 86 -0.11 7.57 -20.52
C LEU A 86 -1.40 7.68 -21.36
N SER A 87 -1.29 7.94 -22.66
CA SER A 87 -2.41 8.35 -23.51
C SER A 87 -3.53 7.31 -23.61
N GLU A 88 -3.21 6.02 -23.53
CA GLU A 88 -4.19 4.93 -23.64
C GLU A 88 -5.18 4.87 -22.47
N ASN A 89 -4.81 5.50 -21.35
CA ASN A 89 -5.56 5.48 -20.09
C ASN A 89 -6.17 6.86 -19.75
N ILE A 90 -6.13 7.81 -20.69
CA ILE A 90 -6.75 9.13 -20.57
C ILE A 90 -7.99 9.16 -21.48
N TYR A 91 -9.16 9.19 -20.85
CA TYR A 91 -10.44 9.24 -21.55
C TYR A 91 -10.97 10.66 -21.48
N PRO A 92 -10.96 11.44 -22.57
CA PRO A 92 -11.57 12.76 -22.56
C PRO A 92 -13.08 12.65 -22.35
N LYS A 93 -13.72 13.73 -21.87
CA LYS A 93 -15.14 13.76 -21.50
C LYS A 93 -16.05 13.18 -22.59
N GLU A 94 -15.76 13.45 -23.86
CA GLU A 94 -16.57 13.02 -25.02
C GLU A 94 -16.53 11.51 -25.24
N LYS A 95 -15.49 10.83 -24.73
CA LYS A 95 -15.37 9.36 -24.77
C LYS A 95 -15.88 8.71 -23.48
N CYS A 96 -16.22 9.50 -22.46
CA CYS A 96 -16.78 8.99 -21.23
C CYS A 96 -18.26 8.66 -21.46
N LYS A 97 -18.71 7.53 -20.91
CA LYS A 97 -20.14 7.27 -20.73
C LYS A 97 -20.67 8.12 -19.56
N THR A 98 -21.82 7.76 -19.01
CA THR A 98 -22.31 8.33 -17.76
C THR A 98 -21.26 8.16 -16.64
N VAL A 99 -20.83 9.28 -16.07
CA VAL A 99 -20.00 9.30 -14.86
C VAL A 99 -20.93 9.45 -13.67
N HIS A 100 -20.91 8.45 -12.79
CA HIS A 100 -21.68 8.47 -11.56
C HIS A 100 -20.83 9.10 -10.46
N GLU A 101 -21.26 10.27 -10.00
CA GLU A 101 -20.66 10.94 -8.86
C GLU A 101 -21.22 10.34 -7.56
N LYS A 102 -20.38 10.28 -6.52
CA LYS A 102 -20.77 9.69 -5.24
C LYS A 102 -21.80 10.54 -4.50
N TYR A 103 -21.67 11.85 -4.64
CA TYR A 103 -22.55 12.87 -4.05
C TYR A 103 -23.06 13.78 -5.17
N ASP A 104 -24.22 14.37 -4.97
CA ASP A 104 -24.90 15.25 -5.90
C ASP A 104 -24.56 16.74 -5.70
N ASP A 105 -23.77 17.06 -4.68
CA ASP A 105 -23.45 18.42 -4.23
C ASP A 105 -22.03 18.89 -4.60
N TYR A 106 -21.34 18.19 -5.49
CA TYR A 106 -20.03 18.62 -5.95
C TYR A 106 -20.10 19.96 -6.71
N VAL A 107 -19.47 20.99 -6.16
CA VAL A 107 -19.32 22.31 -6.82
C VAL A 107 -18.68 22.17 -8.21
N GLY A 108 -17.70 21.26 -8.34
CA GLY A 108 -17.04 20.91 -9.60
C GLY A 108 -17.58 19.62 -10.22
N ASN A 109 -18.90 19.49 -10.37
CA ASN A 109 -19.55 18.29 -10.90
C ASN A 109 -19.03 17.90 -12.29
N PHE A 110 -18.97 16.60 -12.57
CA PHE A 110 -18.45 16.06 -13.82
C PHE A 110 -19.27 16.48 -15.06
N PRO A 111 -20.63 16.47 -15.04
CA PRO A 111 -21.41 16.90 -16.19
C PRO A 111 -21.08 18.31 -16.69
N GLU A 112 -20.82 19.25 -15.79
CA GLU A 112 -20.49 20.63 -16.13
C GLU A 112 -18.97 20.83 -16.32
N TRP A 113 -18.16 20.44 -15.33
CA TRP A 113 -16.74 20.79 -15.22
C TRP A 113 -15.77 19.67 -15.60
N GLY A 114 -16.25 18.42 -15.70
CA GLY A 114 -15.40 17.26 -15.96
C GLY A 114 -14.66 17.36 -17.29
N MET A 115 -13.34 17.15 -17.26
CA MET A 115 -12.48 17.13 -18.46
C MET A 115 -12.29 15.72 -19.04
N GLY A 116 -12.45 14.70 -18.21
CA GLY A 116 -12.18 13.31 -18.56
C GLY A 116 -11.82 12.46 -17.35
N ILE A 117 -11.48 11.19 -17.61
CA ILE A 117 -11.12 10.20 -16.60
C ILE A 117 -9.70 9.69 -16.84
N LEU A 118 -8.92 9.66 -15.77
CA LEU A 118 -7.62 8.99 -15.70
C LEU A 118 -7.81 7.59 -15.11
N ASN A 119 -7.78 6.55 -15.94
CA ASN A 119 -8.04 5.18 -15.50
C ASN A 119 -6.77 4.33 -15.52
N TYR A 120 -6.01 4.39 -14.44
CA TYR A 120 -4.78 3.61 -14.30
C TYR A 120 -4.93 2.50 -13.24
N SER A 121 -4.18 1.41 -13.39
CA SER A 121 -4.07 0.36 -12.37
C SER A 121 -3.17 0.78 -11.20
N SER A 122 -3.22 0.01 -10.11
CA SER A 122 -2.40 0.20 -8.91
C SER A 122 -1.02 -0.48 -9.00
N ASN A 123 -0.58 -0.93 -10.19
CA ASN A 123 0.64 -1.72 -10.35
C ASN A 123 1.91 -0.97 -9.90
N TYR A 124 1.87 0.36 -9.97
CA TYR A 124 2.99 1.23 -9.63
C TYR A 124 3.01 1.68 -8.16
N ASN A 125 1.99 1.31 -7.37
CA ASN A 125 1.91 1.68 -5.95
C ASN A 125 3.07 1.11 -5.12
N ILE A 126 3.73 0.05 -5.62
CA ILE A 126 4.90 -0.55 -4.96
C ILE A 126 6.08 0.43 -4.85
N ILE A 127 6.16 1.43 -5.72
CA ILE A 127 7.28 2.39 -5.78
C ILE A 127 7.41 3.18 -4.47
N SER A 128 6.30 3.69 -3.95
CA SER A 128 6.20 4.38 -2.67
C SER A 128 6.00 3.40 -1.51
N ASP A 129 5.23 2.32 -1.71
CA ASP A 129 4.94 1.36 -0.65
C ASP A 129 6.21 0.69 -0.11
N ALA A 130 7.24 0.48 -0.93
CA ALA A 130 8.51 -0.08 -0.50
C ALA A 130 9.17 0.71 0.67
N PHE A 131 8.84 1.99 0.81
CA PHE A 131 9.32 2.86 1.89
C PHE A 131 8.26 3.04 2.99
N MET A 132 6.98 3.13 2.59
CA MET A 132 5.90 3.55 3.49
C MET A 132 5.08 2.40 4.09
N ASN A 133 5.24 1.16 3.62
CA ASN A 133 4.38 0.03 4.02
C ASN A 133 4.34 -0.17 5.54
N ARG A 134 5.49 -0.05 6.21
CA ARG A 134 5.58 -0.25 7.67
C ARG A 134 4.76 0.79 8.43
N GLU A 135 4.81 2.06 8.02
CA GLU A 135 4.03 3.13 8.64
C GLU A 135 2.54 3.01 8.28
N ARG A 136 2.23 2.58 7.05
CA ARG A 136 0.85 2.26 6.64
C ARG A 136 0.20 1.17 7.49
N MET A 137 0.96 0.14 7.85
CA MET A 137 0.49 -0.94 8.74
C MET A 137 0.21 -0.47 10.17
N LYS A 138 0.74 0.69 10.57
CA LYS A 138 0.47 1.34 11.87
C LYS A 138 -0.70 2.31 11.81
N CYS A 139 -1.19 2.66 10.62
CA CYS A 139 -2.29 3.62 10.45
C CYS A 139 -3.63 3.01 10.90
N SER A 140 -4.27 3.66 11.87
CA SER A 140 -5.63 3.39 12.33
C SER A 140 -6.59 4.48 11.85
N TYR A 141 -7.90 4.27 12.02
CA TYR A 141 -8.89 5.33 11.90
C TYR A 141 -9.89 5.27 13.06
N ASP A 142 -10.79 6.24 13.17
CA ASP A 142 -11.66 6.46 14.35
C ASP A 142 -12.38 5.20 14.88
N ARG A 143 -12.74 4.26 14.01
CA ARG A 143 -13.52 3.05 14.33
C ARG A 143 -12.75 1.75 14.22
N SER A 144 -11.47 1.77 13.84
CA SER A 144 -10.71 0.53 13.70
C SER A 144 -9.23 0.71 14.06
N PRO A 145 -8.69 -0.18 14.92
CA PRO A 145 -7.25 -0.23 15.18
C PRO A 145 -6.47 -0.55 13.91
N SER A 146 -5.17 -0.23 13.92
CA SER A 146 -4.31 -0.52 12.78
C SER A 146 -4.04 -2.03 12.63
N PRO A 147 -3.69 -2.51 11.43
CA PRO A 147 -3.37 -3.91 11.18
C PRO A 147 -2.37 -4.51 12.18
N ILE A 148 -1.32 -3.76 12.50
CA ILE A 148 -0.29 -4.22 13.43
C ILE A 148 -0.81 -4.27 14.88
N THR A 149 -1.68 -3.34 15.26
CA THR A 149 -2.32 -3.34 16.58
C THR A 149 -3.23 -4.54 16.72
N MET A 150 -4.09 -4.79 15.71
CA MET A 150 -4.96 -5.97 15.71
C MET A 150 -4.18 -7.27 15.84
N TRP A 151 -3.05 -7.36 15.12
CA TRP A 151 -2.19 -8.51 15.17
C TRP A 151 -1.51 -8.68 16.52
N ASN A 152 -0.89 -7.63 17.07
CA ASN A 152 -0.15 -7.73 18.32
C ASN A 152 -1.07 -7.96 19.52
N ASP A 153 -2.20 -7.25 19.57
CA ASP A 153 -3.18 -7.32 20.65
C ASP A 153 -4.12 -8.54 20.50
N GLN A 154 -3.96 -9.32 19.42
CA GLN A 154 -4.78 -10.49 19.11
C GLN A 154 -6.29 -10.18 19.02
N THR A 155 -6.67 -8.97 18.61
CA THR A 155 -8.07 -8.55 18.53
C THR A 155 -8.67 -8.96 17.19
N ASP A 156 -9.85 -9.60 17.23
CA ASP A 156 -10.59 -10.04 16.04
C ASP A 156 -9.75 -10.91 15.08
N LEU A 157 -8.93 -11.83 15.61
CA LEU A 157 -8.09 -12.73 14.81
C LEU A 157 -8.83 -13.44 13.68
N LYS A 158 -10.09 -13.83 13.93
CA LYS A 158 -10.94 -14.43 12.90
C LYS A 158 -11.14 -13.51 11.69
N GLN A 159 -11.24 -12.21 11.89
CA GLN A 159 -11.40 -11.21 10.85
C GLN A 159 -10.15 -11.11 9.97
N ILE A 160 -8.95 -11.14 10.55
CA ILE A 160 -7.68 -11.03 9.81
C ILE A 160 -7.13 -12.36 9.27
N LEU A 161 -7.51 -13.50 9.86
CA LEU A 161 -7.02 -14.83 9.44
C LEU A 161 -7.98 -15.55 8.48
N SER A 162 -9.30 -15.44 8.66
CA SER A 162 -10.26 -16.13 7.79
C SER A 162 -10.18 -15.76 6.29
N PRO A 163 -9.74 -14.55 5.88
CA PRO A 163 -9.63 -14.22 4.46
C PRO A 163 -8.62 -15.09 3.70
N ILE A 164 -7.65 -15.73 4.37
CA ILE A 164 -6.70 -16.68 3.75
C ILE A 164 -7.45 -17.72 2.90
N TRP A 165 -8.52 -18.31 3.45
CA TRP A 165 -9.34 -19.30 2.76
C TRP A 165 -10.36 -18.70 1.80
N ARG A 166 -10.85 -17.47 2.06
CA ARG A 166 -11.82 -16.81 1.18
C ARG A 166 -11.19 -16.39 -0.15
N LEU A 167 -9.95 -15.89 -0.11
CA LEU A 167 -9.21 -15.47 -1.29
C LEU A 167 -8.71 -16.66 -2.10
N HIS A 168 -8.31 -17.74 -1.42
CA HIS A 168 -7.70 -18.92 -2.04
C HIS A 168 -8.45 -20.20 -1.66
N PRO A 169 -9.72 -20.37 -2.08
CA PRO A 169 -10.55 -21.50 -1.67
C PRO A 169 -10.02 -22.86 -2.16
N LYS A 170 -9.14 -22.87 -3.17
CA LYS A 170 -8.45 -24.05 -3.69
C LYS A 170 -6.99 -24.18 -3.21
N CYS A 171 -6.51 -23.26 -2.39
CA CYS A 171 -5.14 -23.24 -1.88
C CYS A 171 -4.10 -23.35 -3.01
N GLU A 172 -4.20 -22.47 -4.00
CA GLU A 172 -3.26 -22.40 -5.13
C GLU A 172 -1.95 -21.68 -4.74
N MET A 173 -1.82 -21.28 -3.48
CA MET A 173 -0.64 -20.62 -2.92
C MET A 173 -0.17 -21.33 -1.63
N PRO A 174 1.15 -21.44 -1.40
CA PRO A 174 1.68 -21.94 -0.14
C PRO A 174 1.33 -21.00 1.02
N LEU A 175 1.18 -21.55 2.23
CA LEU A 175 1.02 -20.73 3.44
C LEU A 175 2.39 -20.15 3.83
N LYS A 176 2.60 -18.88 3.48
CA LYS A 176 3.81 -18.12 3.78
C LYS A 176 3.44 -16.70 4.21
N ASN A 177 4.43 -15.91 4.65
CA ASN A 177 4.27 -14.52 5.10
C ASN A 177 3.35 -13.68 4.20
N ASN A 178 3.53 -13.75 2.88
CA ASN A 178 2.70 -12.99 1.94
C ASN A 178 1.21 -13.31 2.07
N LEU A 179 0.84 -14.58 2.25
CA LEU A 179 -0.56 -14.99 2.36
C LEU A 179 -1.19 -14.50 3.68
N TYR A 180 -0.44 -14.48 4.78
CA TYR A 180 -0.88 -13.83 6.03
C TYR A 180 -1.11 -12.34 5.84
N ILE A 181 -0.19 -11.64 5.16
CA ILE A 181 -0.33 -10.22 4.86
C ILE A 181 -1.53 -9.94 3.94
N GLU A 182 -1.84 -10.82 2.97
CA GLU A 182 -3.08 -10.71 2.20
C GLU A 182 -4.32 -10.85 3.08
N GLY A 183 -4.30 -11.79 4.01
CA GLY A 183 -5.35 -11.99 5.01
C GLY A 183 -5.60 -10.73 5.82
N VAL A 184 -4.53 -10.17 6.39
CA VAL A 184 -4.55 -8.93 7.17
C VAL A 184 -5.04 -7.76 6.33
N ARG A 185 -4.57 -7.59 5.09
CA ARG A 185 -4.98 -6.50 4.19
C ARG A 185 -6.50 -6.51 3.90
N VAL A 186 -7.10 -7.70 3.84
CA VAL A 186 -8.54 -7.85 3.59
C VAL A 186 -9.37 -7.79 4.87
N GLY A 187 -8.82 -8.29 5.98
CA GLY A 187 -9.50 -8.34 7.27
C GLY A 187 -9.44 -7.04 8.04
N ALA A 188 -8.32 -6.33 8.02
CA ALA A 188 -8.11 -5.09 8.76
C ALA A 188 -8.24 -3.86 7.87
N TYR A 189 -8.40 -2.69 8.50
CA TYR A 189 -8.27 -1.42 7.78
C TYR A 189 -6.86 -1.27 7.23
N PHE A 190 -6.72 -1.01 5.94
CA PHE A 190 -5.44 -0.74 5.32
C PHE A 190 -5.51 0.58 4.57
N ALA A 191 -4.77 1.59 5.03
CA ALA A 191 -4.81 2.93 4.48
C ALA A 191 -4.52 2.90 2.97
N THR A 192 -5.44 3.43 2.16
CA THR A 192 -5.33 3.39 0.70
C THR A 192 -4.20 4.27 0.18
N GLN A 193 -3.64 3.89 -0.96
CA GLN A 193 -2.66 4.69 -1.70
C GLN A 193 -3.29 5.43 -2.85
N PHE A 194 -2.74 6.60 -3.16
CA PHE A 194 -2.94 7.23 -4.45
C PHE A 194 -2.12 6.48 -5.52
N LYS A 195 -2.47 6.61 -6.80
CA LYS A 195 -1.78 5.91 -7.89
C LYS A 195 -0.67 6.80 -8.47
N PRO A 196 0.62 6.42 -8.41
CA PRO A 196 1.71 7.23 -9.00
C PRO A 196 1.53 7.50 -10.51
N SER A 197 0.93 6.55 -11.24
CA SER A 197 0.57 6.70 -12.66
C SER A 197 -0.44 7.81 -12.93
N VAL A 198 -1.44 7.98 -12.06
CA VAL A 198 -2.40 9.09 -12.17
C VAL A 198 -1.69 10.42 -11.93
N ALA A 199 -0.81 10.49 -10.93
CA ALA A 199 -0.05 11.70 -10.65
C ALA A 199 0.87 12.08 -11.83
N LYS A 200 1.65 11.13 -12.35
CA LYS A 200 2.49 11.32 -13.54
C LYS A 200 1.65 11.81 -14.73
N ALA A 201 0.52 11.15 -15.02
CA ALA A 201 -0.38 11.52 -16.09
C ALA A 201 -0.87 12.96 -15.97
N PHE A 202 -1.29 13.33 -14.77
CA PHE A 202 -1.76 14.68 -14.48
C PHE A 202 -0.65 15.72 -14.69
N TYR A 203 0.55 15.48 -14.17
CA TYR A 203 1.68 16.40 -14.32
C TYR A 203 2.14 16.55 -15.78
N ASP A 204 2.23 15.45 -16.53
CA ASP A 204 2.65 15.47 -17.94
C ASP A 204 1.59 16.13 -18.83
N PHE A 205 0.31 15.82 -18.64
CA PHE A 205 -0.78 16.40 -19.43
C PHE A 205 -0.93 17.91 -19.20
N THR A 206 -0.81 18.34 -17.94
CA THR A 206 -0.85 19.77 -17.58
C THR A 206 0.46 20.50 -17.88
N LYS A 207 1.52 19.79 -18.29
CA LYS A 207 2.88 20.31 -18.48
C LYS A 207 3.40 21.03 -17.24
N SER A 208 3.02 20.54 -16.06
CA SER A 208 3.40 21.13 -14.77
C SER A 208 4.92 21.12 -14.60
N LYS A 209 5.48 22.26 -14.20
CA LYS A 209 6.90 22.39 -13.82
C LYS A 209 7.12 22.34 -12.32
N LYS A 210 6.19 22.95 -11.58
CA LYS A 210 6.17 22.94 -10.12
C LYS A 210 4.90 22.25 -9.66
N VAL A 211 5.01 21.40 -8.65
CA VAL A 211 3.90 20.66 -8.05
C VAL A 211 3.81 21.03 -6.59
N LEU A 212 2.64 21.51 -6.17
CA LEU A 212 2.28 21.66 -4.78
C LEU A 212 1.38 20.50 -4.38
N ASP A 213 1.77 19.76 -3.35
CA ASP A 213 1.02 18.65 -2.79
C ASP A 213 0.71 18.93 -1.32
N THR A 214 -0.54 19.31 -1.05
CA THR A 214 -0.94 19.74 0.29
C THR A 214 -1.20 18.64 1.30
N SER A 215 -1.00 17.39 0.90
CA SER A 215 -1.21 16.24 1.76
C SER A 215 -0.42 15.07 1.20
N SER A 216 0.91 15.09 1.30
CA SER A 216 1.78 14.13 0.60
C SER A 216 1.48 12.67 0.92
N GLY A 217 0.91 12.38 2.10
CA GLY A 217 0.34 11.07 2.47
C GLY A 217 1.38 9.95 2.49
N TRP A 218 1.35 9.06 1.50
CA TRP A 218 2.34 7.97 1.38
C TRP A 218 3.41 8.27 0.32
N GLY A 219 3.49 9.50 -0.17
CA GLY A 219 4.44 9.90 -1.21
C GLY A 219 4.16 9.32 -2.60
N ASP A 220 2.96 8.77 -2.84
CA ASP A 220 2.56 8.22 -4.14
C ASP A 220 2.59 9.29 -5.25
N ARG A 221 2.16 10.52 -4.93
CA ARG A 221 2.22 11.68 -5.83
C ARG A 221 3.66 12.12 -6.08
N MET A 222 4.51 12.09 -5.06
CA MET A 222 5.95 12.35 -5.19
C MET A 222 6.61 11.31 -6.12
N ALA A 223 6.27 10.02 -6.00
CA ALA A 223 6.74 8.98 -6.92
C ALA A 223 6.31 9.27 -8.38
N GLY A 224 5.06 9.71 -8.58
CA GLY A 224 4.58 10.16 -9.89
C GLY A 224 5.30 11.41 -10.42
N PHE A 225 5.67 12.35 -9.53
CA PHE A 225 6.49 13.53 -9.85
C PHE A 225 7.88 13.13 -10.34
N PHE A 226 8.56 12.20 -9.64
CA PHE A 226 9.88 11.74 -10.06
C PHE A 226 9.85 11.01 -11.40
N ALA A 227 8.73 10.37 -11.73
CA ALA A 227 8.54 9.72 -13.03
C ALA A 227 8.10 10.68 -14.15
N SER A 228 7.63 11.90 -13.85
CA SER A 228 7.11 12.86 -14.84
C SER A 228 8.17 13.85 -15.35
N ASN A 229 7.76 14.82 -16.18
CA ASN A 229 8.60 15.93 -16.64
C ASN A 229 8.61 17.17 -15.71
N ALA A 230 7.96 17.09 -14.54
CA ALA A 230 7.99 18.17 -13.56
C ALA A 230 9.39 18.31 -12.92
N GLU A 231 9.72 19.49 -12.40
CA GLU A 231 11.08 19.85 -11.97
C GLU A 231 11.16 20.10 -10.46
N GLU A 232 10.14 20.72 -9.87
CA GLU A 232 10.07 21.01 -8.44
C GLU A 232 8.81 20.43 -7.80
N TYR A 233 8.94 19.82 -6.62
CA TYR A 233 7.84 19.29 -5.82
C TYR A 233 7.91 19.86 -4.40
N TYR A 234 6.81 20.46 -3.98
CA TYR A 234 6.58 21.01 -2.65
C TYR A 234 5.51 20.18 -1.97
N GLY A 235 5.91 19.32 -1.05
CA GLY A 235 5.02 18.45 -0.29
C GLY A 235 4.88 18.87 1.16
N MET A 236 3.80 18.45 1.79
CA MET A 236 3.58 18.65 3.22
C MET A 236 2.88 17.46 3.87
N ASP A 237 3.33 17.13 5.07
CA ASP A 237 2.75 16.09 5.89
C ASP A 237 3.03 16.39 7.37
N PRO A 238 2.00 16.52 8.24
CA PRO A 238 2.22 16.74 9.66
C PRO A 238 2.80 15.50 10.38
N ASN A 239 2.71 14.31 9.79
CA ASN A 239 3.18 13.08 10.42
C ASN A 239 4.71 12.95 10.33
N GLY A 240 5.39 13.31 11.43
CA GLY A 240 6.84 13.23 11.53
C GLY A 240 7.43 11.83 11.31
N ALA A 241 6.66 10.76 11.54
CA ALA A 241 7.14 9.39 11.30
C ALA A 241 7.38 9.10 9.81
N LEU A 242 6.81 9.90 8.91
CA LEU A 242 6.97 9.72 7.47
C LEU A 242 8.13 10.53 6.89
N HIS A 243 8.63 11.53 7.62
CA HIS A 243 9.58 12.52 7.09
C HIS A 243 10.92 11.88 6.68
N GLU A 244 11.43 10.95 7.48
CA GLU A 244 12.62 10.18 7.13
C GLU A 244 12.39 9.30 5.88
N ASN A 245 11.19 8.73 5.73
CA ASN A 245 10.85 7.93 4.56
C ASN A 245 10.73 8.78 3.29
N TYR A 246 10.14 9.98 3.39
CA TYR A 246 10.12 10.93 2.27
C TYR A 246 11.52 11.32 1.82
N HIS A 247 12.42 11.58 2.77
CA HIS A 247 13.81 11.90 2.47
C HIS A 247 14.51 10.74 1.76
N LYS A 248 14.41 9.51 2.29
CA LYS A 248 14.92 8.29 1.65
C LYS A 248 14.35 8.05 0.26
N MET A 249 13.06 8.29 0.06
CA MET A 249 12.41 8.19 -1.25
C MET A 249 13.04 9.18 -2.23
N ALA A 250 13.16 10.46 -1.84
CA ALA A 250 13.73 11.49 -2.70
C ALA A 250 15.19 11.18 -3.08
N GLU A 251 16.04 10.79 -2.13
CA GLU A 251 17.42 10.39 -2.43
C GLU A 251 17.50 9.16 -3.33
N THR A 252 16.66 8.15 -3.09
CA THR A 252 16.63 6.93 -3.89
C THR A 252 16.18 7.22 -5.33
N TYR A 253 15.15 8.05 -5.51
CA TYR A 253 14.64 8.39 -6.84
C TYR A 253 15.63 9.28 -7.61
N GLU A 254 16.32 10.21 -6.95
CA GLU A 254 17.44 10.96 -7.54
C GLU A 254 18.56 10.02 -8.03
N ALA A 255 18.96 9.05 -7.20
CA ALA A 255 19.94 8.05 -7.58
C ALA A 255 19.48 7.22 -8.78
N TRP A 256 18.21 6.80 -8.84
CA TRP A 256 17.65 6.09 -9.98
C TRP A 256 17.58 6.94 -11.25
N LEU A 257 17.40 8.25 -11.11
CA LEU A 257 17.51 9.18 -12.22
C LEU A 257 18.96 9.42 -12.64
N GLY A 258 19.95 8.90 -11.92
CA GLY A 258 21.38 8.99 -12.26
C GLY A 258 22.14 10.08 -11.52
N ASN A 259 21.60 10.59 -10.40
CA ASN A 259 22.33 11.45 -9.48
C ASN A 259 22.50 10.75 -8.12
N GLU A 260 23.63 10.09 -7.93
CA GLU A 260 23.88 9.26 -6.74
C GLU A 260 24.11 10.05 -5.45
N LYS A 261 24.36 11.37 -5.55
CA LYS A 261 24.67 12.25 -4.41
C LYS A 261 23.88 13.56 -4.52
N PRO A 262 22.55 13.52 -4.44
CA PRO A 262 21.76 14.74 -4.39
C PRO A 262 22.11 15.54 -3.12
N LYS A 263 21.96 16.85 -3.20
CA LYS A 263 22.22 17.74 -2.07
C LYS A 263 21.00 17.79 -1.17
N SER A 264 21.18 17.39 0.09
CA SER A 264 20.14 17.46 1.12
C SER A 264 20.38 18.67 2.04
N GLU A 265 19.34 19.45 2.34
CA GLU A 265 19.36 20.48 3.40
C GLU A 265 18.19 20.27 4.35
N PHE A 266 18.38 20.65 5.61
CA PHE A 266 17.40 20.44 6.68
C PHE A 266 17.17 21.73 7.44
N GLY A 267 15.90 22.05 7.69
CA GLY A 267 15.48 23.04 8.67
C GLY A 267 14.66 22.38 9.78
N ASP A 268 14.11 23.20 10.68
CA ASP A 268 13.42 22.69 11.88
C ASP A 268 12.21 21.81 11.58
N ASN A 269 11.44 22.17 10.54
CA ASN A 269 10.23 21.47 10.11
C ASN A 269 10.20 21.25 8.60
N TRP A 270 11.35 21.15 7.93
CA TRP A 270 11.40 20.84 6.50
C TRP A 270 12.74 20.22 6.10
N PHE A 271 12.76 19.52 4.97
CA PHE A 271 14.00 19.19 4.27
C PHE A 271 13.87 19.52 2.78
N THR A 272 14.99 19.71 2.11
CA THR A 272 15.10 19.71 0.66
C THR A 272 16.04 18.61 0.18
N VAL A 273 15.76 18.07 -1.00
CA VAL A 273 16.67 17.23 -1.77
C VAL A 273 16.74 17.79 -3.17
N GLU A 274 17.94 18.15 -3.62
CA GLU A 274 18.18 18.79 -4.91
C GLU A 274 19.18 18.00 -5.75
N GLY A 275 18.75 17.63 -6.96
CA GLY A 275 19.53 16.88 -7.91
C GLY A 275 19.09 17.14 -9.34
N LYS A 276 18.65 16.09 -10.06
CA LYS A 276 17.98 16.24 -11.34
C LYS A 276 16.60 16.87 -11.19
N LYS A 277 15.95 16.63 -10.05
CA LYS A 277 14.72 17.27 -9.61
C LYS A 277 14.94 17.88 -8.23
N LYS A 278 14.04 18.76 -7.84
CA LYS A 278 14.04 19.39 -6.52
C LYS A 278 12.80 18.99 -5.76
N VAL A 279 12.99 18.56 -4.53
CA VAL A 279 11.91 18.26 -3.59
C VAL A 279 12.11 19.10 -2.34
N LYS A 280 11.02 19.70 -1.83
CA LYS A 280 10.95 20.27 -0.48
C LYS A 280 9.75 19.66 0.23
N ILE A 281 9.97 19.06 1.40
CA ILE A 281 8.88 18.49 2.22
C ILE A 281 8.81 19.19 3.56
N TYR A 282 7.66 19.78 3.85
CA TYR A 282 7.34 20.39 5.13
C TYR A 282 6.72 19.36 6.10
N ARG A 283 7.22 19.34 7.34
CA ARG A 283 6.67 18.58 8.46
C ARG A 283 5.66 19.45 9.20
N SER A 284 4.56 19.77 8.53
CA SER A 284 3.56 20.74 8.97
C SER A 284 2.20 20.41 8.36
N PRO A 285 1.07 20.69 9.05
CA PRO A 285 -0.22 20.75 8.38
C PRO A 285 -0.23 21.89 7.35
N ALA A 286 -1.14 21.82 6.37
CA ALA A 286 -1.20 22.75 5.25
C ALA A 286 -1.55 24.18 5.72
N GLU A 287 -2.34 24.27 6.78
CA GLU A 287 -2.82 25.51 7.38
C GLU A 287 -1.68 26.36 7.97
N ASP A 288 -0.58 25.73 8.37
CA ASP A 288 0.54 26.37 9.07
C ASP A 288 1.73 26.68 8.14
N LEU A 289 1.56 26.53 6.83
CA LEU A 289 2.65 26.74 5.89
C LEU A 289 2.97 28.23 5.65
N PRO A 290 4.24 28.53 5.35
CA PRO A 290 4.65 29.86 4.91
C PRO A 290 4.21 30.08 3.46
N TRP A 291 2.90 30.29 3.25
CA TRP A 291 2.30 30.42 1.92
C TRP A 291 2.94 31.52 1.07
N ASP A 292 3.46 32.57 1.70
CA ASP A 292 4.17 33.66 1.02
C ASP A 292 5.54 33.24 0.45
N GLU A 293 6.09 32.11 0.90
CA GLU A 293 7.39 31.57 0.45
C GLU A 293 7.24 30.40 -0.55
N ILE A 294 6.02 29.90 -0.73
CA ILE A 294 5.73 28.76 -1.61
C ILE A 294 5.36 29.30 -3.00
N PRO A 295 6.02 28.82 -4.07
CA PRO A 295 5.95 29.43 -5.40
C PRO A 295 4.62 29.25 -6.14
#